data_AF-A0ABD0Q3Y4-F1
#
_entry.id   AF-A0ABD0Q3Y4-F1
#
_cell.length_a   1.000
_cell.length_b   1.000
_cell.length_c   1.000
_cell.angle_alpha   90.00
_cell.angle_beta   90.00
_cell.angle_gamma   90.00
#
_symmetry.space_group_name_H-M   'P 1'
#
loop_
_entity.id
_entity.type
_entity.pdbx_description
1 polymer ?
#
loop_
_entity_poly.entity_id
_entity_poly.type
_entity_poly.pdbx_seq_one_letter_code
_entity_poly.pdbx_strand_id
1 'polypeptide(L)'
;GICHGVPMVMLPLFGDQGDNVHRMASRGVGVELSIHDITAETLVDALNTVIKDSSYKQRMEKLSAIHNDRPMQPLDLAVYWTEFVMRHKGADHLRPAAHELNWLQYH
;
A
#
# COMPACT_ATOMS: atom_id res chain seq x y z
N GLY A 1 6.16 -5.99 2.63
CA GLY A 1 5.34 -5.84 3.83
C GLY A 1 4.10 -6.71 3.78
N ILE A 2 2.97 -6.15 3.34
CA ILE A 2 1.63 -6.77 3.46
C ILE A 2 1.54 -8.16 2.84
N CYS A 3 1.94 -8.36 1.57
CA CYS A 3 1.76 -9.65 0.89
C CYS A 3 2.39 -10.84 1.63
N HIS A 4 3.46 -10.60 2.37
CA HIS A 4 4.23 -11.61 3.10
C HIS A 4 4.01 -11.54 4.62
N GLY A 5 3.09 -10.69 5.10
CA GLY A 5 2.82 -10.53 6.52
C GLY A 5 4.01 -10.02 7.32
N VAL A 6 4.84 -9.13 6.76
CA VAL A 6 6.06 -8.60 7.40
C VAL A 6 5.86 -7.13 7.82
N PRO A 7 5.77 -6.82 9.13
CA PRO A 7 5.76 -5.45 9.65
C PRO A 7 7.03 -4.68 9.25
N MET A 8 6.95 -3.35 9.15
CA MET A 8 8.03 -2.54 8.59
C MET A 8 8.33 -1.29 9.44
N VAL A 9 9.60 -0.94 9.55
CA VAL A 9 10.05 0.43 9.86
C VAL A 9 10.25 1.13 8.52
N MET A 10 9.65 2.30 8.33
CA MET A 10 9.56 2.96 7.03
C MET A 10 10.06 4.40 7.11
N LEU A 11 10.82 4.82 6.09
CA LEU A 11 11.47 6.12 5.99
C LEU A 11 11.08 6.75 4.64
N PRO A 12 9.94 7.43 4.54
CA PRO A 12 9.47 8.00 3.27
C PRO A 12 10.42 9.12 2.82
N LEU A 13 10.73 9.15 1.51
CA LEU A 13 11.66 10.14 0.94
C LEU A 13 10.96 11.11 -0.02
N PHE A 14 10.12 10.59 -0.92
CA PHE A 14 9.40 11.37 -1.92
C PHE A 14 8.24 10.57 -2.53
N GLY A 15 7.40 11.24 -3.30
CA GLY A 15 6.27 10.63 -4.00
C GLY A 15 5.13 10.26 -3.06
N ASP A 16 4.45 9.15 -3.36
CA ASP A 16 3.28 8.65 -2.63
C ASP A 16 3.64 7.89 -1.33
N GLN A 17 4.93 7.74 -1.03
CA GLN A 17 5.38 6.97 0.13
C GLN A 17 4.89 7.55 1.46
N GLY A 18 4.79 8.88 1.60
CA GLY A 18 4.28 9.50 2.84
C GLY A 18 2.87 8.98 3.18
N ASP A 19 1.96 9.00 2.21
CA ASP A 19 0.60 8.49 2.37
C ASP A 19 0.57 6.97 2.63
N ASN A 20 1.39 6.21 1.91
CA ASN A 20 1.49 4.77 2.10
C ASN A 20 1.97 4.41 3.50
N VAL A 21 2.99 5.10 4.00
CA VAL A 21 3.58 4.91 5.32
C VAL A 21 2.59 5.31 6.41
N HIS A 22 1.93 6.45 6.28
CA HIS A 22 0.90 6.89 7.22
C HIS A 22 -0.26 5.88 7.33
N ARG A 23 -0.71 5.31 6.21
CA ARG A 23 -1.73 4.24 6.20
C ARG A 23 -1.25 2.96 6.90
N MET A 24 0.03 2.62 6.79
CA MET A 24 0.60 1.45 7.45
C MET A 24 0.75 1.68 8.96
N ALA A 25 1.21 2.85 9.36
CA ALA A 25 1.39 3.23 10.76
C ALA A 25 0.03 3.33 11.50
N SER A 26 -0.96 4.00 10.89
CA SER A 26 -2.32 4.12 11.45
C SER A 26 -3.04 2.77 11.60
N ARG A 27 -2.68 1.76 10.80
CA ARG A 27 -3.15 0.37 10.95
C ARG A 27 -2.39 -0.44 12.00
N GLY A 28 -1.36 0.15 12.62
CA GLY A 28 -0.53 -0.51 13.63
C GLY A 28 0.30 -1.67 13.07
N VAL A 29 0.69 -1.60 11.80
CA VAL A 29 1.47 -2.65 11.11
C VAL A 29 2.85 -2.17 10.66
N GLY A 30 3.24 -0.98 11.08
CA GLY A 30 4.59 -0.44 10.88
C GLY A 30 4.82 0.84 11.67
N VAL A 31 6.07 1.27 11.70
CA VAL A 31 6.51 2.51 12.35
C VAL A 31 7.05 3.45 11.27
N GLU A 32 6.59 4.70 11.31
CA GLU A 32 7.07 5.78 10.46
C GLU A 32 8.23 6.49 11.15
N LEU A 33 9.30 6.75 10.39
CA LEU A 33 10.42 7.61 10.80
C LEU A 33 10.55 8.78 9.84
N SER A 34 11.00 9.94 10.35
CA SER A 34 11.32 11.12 9.54
C SER A 34 12.76 11.05 9.07
N ILE A 35 13.01 11.23 7.77
CA ILE A 35 14.38 11.33 7.23
C ILE A 35 15.14 12.55 7.77
N HIS A 36 14.42 13.58 8.22
CA HIS A 36 15.01 14.81 8.72
C HIS A 36 15.50 14.70 10.17
N ASP A 37 14.91 13.78 10.95
CA ASP A 37 15.08 13.73 12.41
C ASP A 37 15.56 12.36 12.92
N ILE A 38 15.88 11.43 12.01
CA ILE A 38 16.32 10.08 12.36
C ILE A 38 17.72 10.07 13.01
N THR A 39 17.82 9.37 14.13
CA THR A 39 19.09 9.01 14.79
C THR A 39 19.25 7.49 14.91
N ALA A 40 20.45 7.03 15.26
CA ALA A 40 20.69 5.61 15.52
C ALA A 40 19.77 5.05 16.62
N GLU A 41 19.53 5.83 17.68
CA GLU A 41 18.64 5.48 18.79
C GLU A 41 17.20 5.33 18.31
N THR A 42 16.67 6.32 17.59
CA THR A 42 15.28 6.26 17.08
C THR A 42 15.05 5.07 16.14
N LEU A 43 16.06 4.71 15.33
CA LEU A 43 16.00 3.55 14.46
C LEU A 43 15.98 2.24 15.27
N VAL A 44 16.85 2.13 16.27
CA VAL A 44 16.92 0.96 17.16
C VAL A 44 15.61 0.80 17.95
N ASP A 45 15.03 1.89 18.43
CA ASP A 45 13.76 1.87 19.15
C ASP A 45 12.59 1.46 18.25
N ALA A 46 12.53 1.97 17.02
CA ALA A 46 11.52 1.56 16.04
C ALA A 46 11.63 0.06 15.69
N LEU A 47 12.85 -0.43 15.47
CA LEU A 47 13.11 -1.86 15.23
C LEU A 47 12.68 -2.71 16.42
N ASN A 48 13.10 -2.33 17.63
CA ASN A 48 12.72 -3.03 18.86
C ASN A 48 11.20 -3.06 19.06
N THR A 49 10.51 -1.96 18.76
CA THR A 49 9.05 -1.88 18.84
C THR A 49 8.42 -2.91 17.91
N VAL A 50 8.78 -2.89 16.62
CA VAL A 50 8.21 -3.78 15.61
C VAL A 50 8.54 -5.25 15.87
N ILE A 51 9.73 -5.55 16.43
CA ILE A 51 10.19 -6.91 16.72
C ILE A 51 9.58 -7.47 18.00
N LYS A 52 9.53 -6.67 19.08
CA LYS A 52 9.15 -7.14 20.42
C LYS A 52 7.66 -7.04 20.69
N ASP A 53 6.96 -6.06 20.11
CA ASP A 53 5.52 -5.96 20.22
C ASP A 53 4.85 -6.87 19.16
N SER A 54 4.45 -8.06 19.62
CA SER A 54 3.76 -9.05 18.79
C SER A 54 2.48 -8.55 18.12
N SER A 55 1.86 -7.46 18.61
CA SER A 55 0.64 -6.91 18.01
C SER A 55 0.87 -6.40 16.59
N TYR A 56 2.07 -5.92 16.25
CA TYR A 56 2.44 -5.54 14.88
C TYR A 56 2.38 -6.74 13.95
N LYS A 57 2.96 -7.87 14.36
CA LYS A 57 2.96 -9.11 13.58
C LYS A 57 1.55 -9.66 13.42
N GLN A 58 0.76 -9.74 14.50
CA GLN A 58 -0.61 -10.25 14.46
C GLN A 58 -1.51 -9.43 13.54
N ARG A 59 -1.46 -8.08 13.63
CA ARG A 59 -2.22 -7.19 12.75
C ARG A 59 -1.77 -7.33 11.29
N MET A 60 -0.46 -7.45 11.06
CA MET A 60 0.09 -7.60 9.73
C MET A 60 -0.25 -8.96 9.09
N GLU A 61 -0.29 -10.05 9.86
CA GLU A 61 -0.77 -11.36 9.38
C GLU A 61 -2.24 -11.31 8.98
N LYS A 62 -3.09 -10.67 9.80
CA LYS A 62 -4.50 -10.44 9.45
C LYS A 62 -4.64 -9.65 8.15
N LEU A 63 -3.86 -8.57 8.00
CA LEU A 63 -3.89 -7.74 6.80
C LEU A 63 -3.35 -8.49 5.57
N SER A 64 -2.33 -9.32 5.74
CA SER A 64 -1.78 -10.21 4.70
C SER A 64 -2.82 -11.22 4.23
N ALA A 65 -3.54 -11.86 5.15
CA ALA A 65 -4.60 -12.80 4.82
C ALA A 65 -5.69 -12.13 3.97
N ILE A 66 -6.16 -10.95 4.38
CA ILE A 66 -7.15 -10.16 3.61
C ILE A 66 -6.59 -9.76 2.24
N HIS A 67 -5.33 -9.35 2.15
CA HIS A 67 -4.72 -8.94 0.89
C HIS A 67 -4.57 -10.10 -0.11
N ASN A 68 -4.28 -11.30 0.40
CA ASN A 68 -4.11 -12.49 -0.42
C ASN A 68 -5.43 -13.23 -0.69
N ASP A 69 -6.51 -12.90 0.04
CA ASP A 69 -7.86 -13.40 -0.20
C ASP A 69 -8.48 -12.71 -1.42
N ARG A 70 -8.11 -13.21 -2.60
CA ARG A 70 -8.59 -12.75 -3.90
C ARG A 70 -9.07 -13.94 -4.73
N PRO A 71 -10.18 -13.77 -5.49
CA PRO A 71 -10.76 -14.86 -6.27
C PRO A 71 -9.90 -15.28 -7.47
N MET A 72 -8.95 -14.44 -7.89
CA MET A 72 -8.11 -14.66 -9.06
C MET A 72 -6.68 -14.20 -8.77
N GLN A 73 -5.68 -14.94 -9.25
CA GLN A 73 -4.28 -14.55 -9.10
C GLN A 73 -3.99 -13.28 -9.92
N PRO A 74 -3.03 -12.43 -9.47
CA PRO A 74 -2.77 -11.15 -10.13
C PRO A 74 -2.42 -11.26 -11.61
N LEU A 75 -1.70 -12.31 -12.01
CA LEU A 75 -1.32 -12.53 -13.40
C LEU A 75 -2.54 -12.87 -14.26
N ASP A 76 -3.38 -13.81 -13.81
CA ASP A 76 -4.60 -14.19 -14.52
C ASP A 76 -5.58 -13.01 -14.63
N LEU A 77 -5.66 -12.18 -13.58
CA LEU A 77 -6.48 -10.97 -13.59
C LEU A 77 -5.98 -9.95 -14.62
N ALA A 78 -4.66 -9.80 -14.77
CA ALA A 78 -4.08 -8.91 -15.78
C ALA A 78 -4.33 -9.43 -17.20
N VAL A 79 -4.22 -10.73 -17.42
CA VAL A 79 -4.57 -11.38 -18.70
C VAL A 79 -6.04 -11.14 -19.02
N TYR A 80 -6.94 -11.40 -18.07
CA TYR A 80 -8.38 -11.18 -18.24
C TYR A 80 -8.70 -9.76 -18.68
N TRP A 81 -8.15 -8.73 -18.02
CA TRP A 81 -8.41 -7.33 -18.37
C TRP A 81 -7.82 -6.95 -19.72
N THR A 82 -6.65 -7.48 -20.06
CA THR A 82 -6.04 -7.27 -21.38
C THR A 82 -6.94 -7.82 -22.48
N GLU A 83 -7.39 -9.06 -22.35
CA GLU A 83 -8.31 -9.66 -23.31
C GLU A 83 -9.68 -8.96 -23.31
N PHE A 84 -10.16 -8.48 -22.17
CA PHE A 84 -11.41 -7.73 -22.07
C PHE A 84 -11.38 -6.49 -22.97
N VAL A 85 -10.31 -5.71 -22.90
CA VAL A 85 -10.12 -4.52 -23.75
C VAL A 85 -10.05 -4.91 -25.23
N MET A 86 -9.32 -5.98 -25.56
CA MET A 86 -9.23 -6.48 -26.94
C MET A 86 -10.59 -6.92 -27.49
N ARG A 87 -11.36 -7.71 -26.73
CA ARG A 87 -12.68 -8.23 -27.12
C ARG A 87 -13.68 -7.10 -27.38
N HIS A 88 -13.61 -6.02 -26.61
CA HIS A 88 -14.52 -4.87 -26.74
C HIS A 88 -13.96 -3.73 -27.58
N LYS A 89 -12.79 -3.93 -28.21
CA LYS A 89 -12.11 -2.92 -29.06
C LYS A 89 -11.86 -1.59 -28.32
N GLY A 90 -11.59 -1.67 -27.01
CA GLY A 90 -11.49 -0.52 -26.11
C GLY A 90 -12.25 -0.74 -24.80
N ALA A 91 -12.18 0.24 -23.90
CA ALA A 91 -12.88 0.21 -22.61
C ALA A 91 -13.22 1.63 -22.12
N ASP A 92 -13.75 2.49 -22.98
CA ASP A 92 -14.02 3.90 -22.64
C ASP A 92 -14.99 4.06 -21.46
N HIS A 93 -15.95 3.15 -21.32
CA HIS A 93 -16.89 3.10 -20.20
C HIS A 93 -16.24 2.80 -18.83
N LEU A 94 -14.98 2.33 -18.80
CA LEU A 94 -14.21 2.13 -17.56
C LEU A 94 -13.26 3.28 -17.25
N ARG A 95 -13.14 4.27 -18.16
CA ARG A 95 -12.27 5.42 -17.93
C ARG A 95 -12.89 6.34 -16.87
N PRO A 96 -12.13 6.79 -15.87
CA PRO A 96 -12.63 7.78 -14.93
C PRO A 96 -13.10 9.05 -15.65
N ALA A 97 -14.32 9.50 -15.36
CA ALA A 97 -14.87 10.76 -15.91
C ALA A 97 -14.03 11.99 -15.52
N ALA A 98 -13.23 11.88 -14.47
CA ALA A 98 -12.27 12.89 -14.03
C ALA A 98 -11.33 13.37 -15.14
N HIS A 99 -11.04 12.54 -16.15
CA HIS A 99 -10.20 12.93 -17.29
C HIS A 99 -10.85 13.93 -18.25
N GLU A 100 -12.18 14.11 -18.19
CA GLU A 100 -12.92 15.05 -19.03
C GLU A 100 -13.29 16.34 -18.30
N LEU A 101 -13.01 16.42 -16.99
CA LEU A 101 -13.31 17.59 -16.17
C LEU A 101 -12.32 18.73 -16.46
N ASN A 102 -12.83 19.95 -16.57
CA ASN A 102 -11.97 21.13 -16.56
C ASN A 102 -11.46 21.42 -15.14
N TRP A 103 -10.47 22.32 -15.02
CA TRP A 103 -9.80 22.60 -13.75
C TRP A 103 -10.76 22.97 -12.60
N LEU A 104 -11.82 23.75 -12.88
CA LEU A 104 -12.83 24.19 -11.90
C LEU A 104 -13.78 23.07 -11.47
N GLN A 105 -13.96 22.04 -12.28
CA GLN A 105 -14.82 20.91 -11.93
C GLN A 105 -14.07 19.83 -11.16
N TYR A 106 -12.74 19.78 -11.34
CA TYR A 106 -11.87 18.80 -10.69
C TYR A 106 -11.44 19.23 -9.28
N HIS A 107 -11.34 20.54 -9.02
CA HIS A 107 -10.97 21.13 -7.73
C HIS A 107 -12.16 21.82 -7.08
#